data_AF-A0A6G1S3N9-F1
#
_entry.id   AF-A0A6G1S3N9-F1
#
_cell.length_a   1.000
_cell.length_b   1.000
_cell.length_c   1.000
_cell.angle_alpha   90.00
_cell.angle_beta   90.00
_cell.angle_gamma   90.00
#
_symmetry.space_group_name_H-M   'P 1'
#
loop_
_entity.id
_entity.type
_entity.pdbx_description
1 polymer ?
#
loop_
_entity_poly.entity_id
_entity_poly.type
_entity_poly.pdbx_seq_one_letter_code
_entity_poly.pdbx_strand_id
1 'polypeptide(L)'
;AEQMVSALLEAEPPIVYSEYDPNRPFNEASMMTLLTNLADRELVHMINWAKRVPGFVDLTLHDQVHLLECAWLEILMIGLVWRSMEHPGKLLFAPNLLLDRNQG
;
A
#
# COMPACT_ATOMS: atom_id res chain seq x y z
N ALA A 1 11.24 20.40 -12.36
CA ALA A 1 10.02 19.58 -12.21
C ALA A 1 10.22 18.17 -12.75
N GLU A 2 10.69 18.01 -13.99
CA GLU A 2 10.89 16.68 -14.62
C GLU A 2 11.79 15.73 -13.83
N GLN A 3 12.91 16.21 -13.29
CA GLN A 3 13.81 15.39 -12.46
C GLN A 3 13.14 14.88 -11.17
N MET A 4 12.29 15.69 -10.55
CA MET A 4 11.52 15.30 -9.35
C MET A 4 10.50 14.21 -9.71
N VAL A 5 9.80 14.38 -10.84
CA VAL A 5 8.84 13.39 -11.33
C VAL A 5 9.55 12.07 -11.66
N SER A 6 10.69 12.10 -12.34
CA SER A 6 11.48 10.89 -12.64
C SER A 6 11.90 10.17 -11.37
N ALA A 7 12.43 10.89 -10.37
CA ALA A 7 12.85 10.30 -9.11
C ALA A 7 11.69 9.61 -8.37
N LEU A 8 10.50 10.23 -8.36
CA LEU A 8 9.30 9.64 -7.75
C LEU A 8 8.80 8.40 -8.50
N LEU A 9 8.79 8.44 -9.84
CA LEU A 9 8.39 7.29 -10.67
C LEU A 9 9.35 6.11 -10.49
N GLU A 10 10.66 6.37 -10.38
CA GLU A 10 11.64 5.34 -10.12
C GLU A 10 11.53 4.79 -8.69
N ALA A 11 11.10 5.61 -7.73
CA ALA A 11 10.94 5.26 -6.33
C ALA A 11 9.78 4.29 -6.06
N GLU A 12 8.81 4.18 -6.98
CA GLU A 12 7.58 3.39 -6.82
C GLU A 12 7.81 2.01 -6.19
N PRO A 13 7.05 1.66 -5.12
CA PRO A 13 7.13 0.34 -4.51
C PRO A 13 6.70 -0.78 -5.48
N PRO A 14 7.23 -2.00 -5.31
CA PRO A 14 6.83 -3.14 -6.11
C PRO A 14 5.38 -3.54 -5.83
N ILE A 15 4.77 -4.23 -6.79
CA ILE A 15 3.45 -4.83 -6.62
C ILE A 15 3.52 -5.98 -5.59
N VAL A 16 2.68 -5.92 -4.57
CA VAL A 16 2.54 -6.97 -3.54
C VAL A 16 1.31 -7.83 -3.84
N TYR A 17 1.45 -9.15 -3.67
CA TYR A 17 0.35 -10.11 -3.76
C TYR A 17 -0.16 -10.45 -2.36
N SER A 18 -1.47 -10.58 -2.21
CA SER A 18 -2.07 -11.08 -0.97
C SER A 18 -1.81 -12.58 -0.80
N GLU A 19 -1.95 -13.06 0.43
CA GLU A 19 -1.90 -14.49 0.76
C GLU A 19 -3.27 -15.19 0.55
N TYR A 20 -4.15 -14.59 -0.26
CA TYR A 20 -5.47 -15.13 -0.54
C TYR A 20 -5.37 -16.54 -1.14
N ASP A 21 -6.05 -17.49 -0.48
CA ASP A 21 -6.18 -18.87 -0.90
C ASP A 21 -7.66 -19.16 -1.19
N PRO A 22 -8.05 -19.40 -2.45
CA PRO A 22 -9.45 -19.63 -2.83
C PRO A 22 -10.01 -20.95 -2.25
N ASN A 23 -9.16 -21.84 -1.74
CA ASN A 23 -9.60 -23.10 -1.12
C ASN A 23 -9.97 -22.95 0.35
N ARG A 24 -9.72 -21.78 0.96
CA ARG A 24 -10.06 -21.52 2.36
C ARG A 24 -11.40 -20.82 2.48
N PRO A 25 -12.19 -21.12 3.54
CA PRO A 25 -13.40 -20.37 3.83
C PRO A 25 -13.11 -18.88 3.96
N PHE A 26 -13.85 -18.06 3.22
CA PHE A 26 -13.73 -16.61 3.28
C PHE A 26 -14.78 -16.06 4.26
N ASN A 27 -14.32 -15.53 5.39
CA ASN A 27 -15.11 -14.87 6.42
C ASN A 27 -14.41 -13.60 6.92
N GLU A 28 -15.10 -12.80 7.74
CA GLU A 28 -14.60 -11.52 8.26
C GLU A 28 -13.24 -11.65 8.95
N ALA A 29 -13.05 -12.65 9.81
CA ALA A 29 -11.77 -12.87 10.50
C ALA A 29 -10.64 -13.16 9.50
N SER A 30 -10.88 -14.03 8.51
CA SER A 30 -9.90 -14.33 7.47
C SER A 30 -9.60 -13.12 6.59
N MET A 31 -10.59 -12.27 6.30
CA MET A 31 -10.38 -11.02 5.57
C MET A 31 -9.49 -10.08 6.36
N MET A 32 -9.80 -9.85 7.64
CA MET A 32 -8.98 -8.98 8.49
C MET A 32 -7.53 -9.48 8.56
N THR A 33 -7.31 -10.79 8.71
CA THR A 33 -5.96 -11.36 8.65
C THR A 33 -5.29 -11.12 7.29
N LEU A 34 -5.99 -11.34 6.17
CA LEU A 34 -5.44 -11.13 4.83
C LEU A 34 -5.05 -9.67 4.59
N LEU A 35 -5.91 -8.72 4.99
CA LEU A 35 -5.66 -7.29 4.81
C LEU A 35 -4.54 -6.79 5.73
N THR A 36 -4.49 -7.26 6.98
CA THR A 36 -3.39 -6.93 7.90
C THR A 36 -2.04 -7.46 7.39
N ASN A 37 -1.99 -8.72 6.95
CA ASN A 37 -0.76 -9.30 6.40
C ASN A 37 -0.31 -8.57 5.12
N LEU A 38 -1.26 -8.13 4.29
CA LEU A 38 -0.96 -7.33 3.10
C LEU A 38 -0.38 -5.97 3.49
N ALA A 39 -1.02 -5.26 4.42
CA ALA A 39 -0.56 -3.97 4.92
C ALA A 39 0.85 -4.06 5.53
N ASP A 40 1.13 -5.09 6.35
CA ASP A 40 2.46 -5.32 6.93
C ASP A 40 3.55 -5.42 5.84
N ARG A 41 3.24 -6.12 4.73
CA ARG A 41 4.17 -6.26 3.60
C ARG A 41 4.34 -4.96 2.83
N GLU A 42 3.25 -4.23 2.60
CA GLU A 42 3.29 -2.93 1.93
C GLU A 42 4.04 -1.87 2.76
N LEU A 43 3.92 -1.89 4.09
CA LEU A 43 4.65 -1.01 5.01
C LEU A 43 6.17 -1.17 4.88
N VAL A 44 6.67 -2.40 4.73
CA VAL A 44 8.11 -2.63 4.50
C VAL A 44 8.58 -1.96 3.21
N HIS A 45 7.78 -2.02 2.15
CA HIS A 45 8.09 -1.34 0.89
C HIS A 45 7.93 0.18 1.00
N MET A 46 6.94 0.67 1.75
CA MET A 46 6.72 2.08 2.01
C MET A 46 7.91 2.74 2.70
N ILE A 47 8.50 2.08 3.71
CA ILE A 47 9.70 2.60 4.38
C ILE A 47 10.86 2.78 3.39
N ASN A 48 11.03 1.83 2.45
CA ASN A 48 12.07 1.91 1.43
C ASN A 48 11.76 2.96 0.36
N TRP A 49 10.48 3.08 -0.04
CA TRP A 49 10.01 4.14 -0.94
C TRP A 49 10.26 5.52 -0.33
N ALA A 50 9.92 5.73 0.94
CA ALA A 50 10.08 7.02 1.62
C ALA A 50 11.54 7.48 1.61
N LYS A 51 12.50 6.58 1.83
CA LYS A 51 13.94 6.87 1.73
C LYS A 51 14.40 7.30 0.32
N ARG A 52 13.62 6.98 -0.71
CA ARG A 52 13.91 7.36 -2.11
C ARG A 52 13.20 8.66 -2.51
N VAL A 53 12.27 9.16 -1.70
CA VAL A 53 11.63 10.46 -1.92
C VAL A 53 12.67 11.57 -1.71
N PRO A 54 12.92 12.44 -2.71
CA PRO A 54 13.90 13.52 -2.59
C PRO A 54 13.59 14.43 -1.39
N GLY A 55 14.59 14.67 -0.54
CA GLY A 55 14.47 15.49 0.67
C GLY A 55 14.05 14.74 1.94
N PHE A 56 13.52 13.51 1.83
CA PHE A 56 13.04 12.77 3.01
C PHE A 56 14.19 12.30 3.92
N VAL A 57 15.28 11.82 3.33
CA VAL A 57 16.46 11.35 4.08
C VAL A 57 17.30 12.48 4.70
N ASP A 58 17.02 13.73 4.31
CA ASP A 58 17.66 14.91 4.88
C ASP A 58 17.03 15.32 6.23
N LEU A 59 15.86 14.76 6.55
CA LEU A 59 15.20 14.92 7.86
C LEU A 59 15.89 14.07 8.94
N THR A 60 15.69 14.43 10.20
CA THR A 60 16.18 13.59 11.30
C THR A 60 15.48 12.22 11.29
N LEU A 61 16.14 11.18 11.81
CA LEU A 61 15.52 9.85 11.90
C LEU A 61 14.20 9.90 12.71
N HIS A 62 14.14 10.75 13.73
CA HIS A 62 12.93 10.96 14.51
C HIS A 62 11.78 11.48 13.65
N ASP A 63 12.04 12.52 12.84
CA ASP A 63 11.02 13.10 11.96
C ASP A 63 10.61 12.12 10.85
N GLN A 64 11.56 11.35 10.28
CA GLN A 64 11.26 10.33 9.28
C GLN A 64 10.29 9.27 9.83
N VAL A 65 10.54 8.78 11.05
CA VAL A 65 9.66 7.82 11.72
C VAL A 65 8.30 8.46 12.03
N HIS A 66 8.30 9.66 12.60
CA HIS A 66 7.07 10.36 12.97
C HIS A 66 6.15 10.61 11.77
N LEU A 67 6.70 11.07 10.64
CA LEU A 67 5.94 11.28 9.42
C LEU A 67 5.30 9.99 8.90
N LEU A 68 6.03 8.87 8.93
CA LEU A 68 5.49 7.56 8.52
C LEU A 68 4.43 7.06 9.50
N GLU A 69 4.64 7.20 10.80
CA GLU A 69 3.64 6.84 11.83
C GLU A 69 2.32 7.60 11.65
N CYS A 70 2.38 8.87 11.23
CA CYS A 70 1.20 9.67 10.95
C CYS A 70 0.55 9.33 9.60
N ALA A 71 1.34 9.10 8.55
CA ALA A 71 0.83 9.08 7.17
C ALA A 71 0.65 7.68 6.57
N TRP A 72 1.13 6.61 7.21
CA TRP A 72 1.18 5.29 6.57
C TRP A 72 -0.17 4.82 6.03
N LEU A 73 -1.25 5.01 6.79
CA LEU A 73 -2.58 4.56 6.37
C LEU A 73 -3.08 5.40 5.19
N GLU A 74 -2.83 6.70 5.20
CA GLU A 74 -3.19 7.60 4.09
C GLU A 74 -2.47 7.20 2.79
N ILE A 75 -1.18 6.84 2.89
CA ILE A 75 -0.37 6.38 1.76
C ILE A 75 -0.90 5.04 1.22
N LEU A 76 -1.26 4.08 2.09
CA LEU A 76 -1.88 2.83 1.65
C LEU A 76 -3.24 3.09 0.97
N MET A 77 -4.06 3.98 1.55
CA MET A 77 -5.39 4.28 1.02
C MET A 77 -5.34 4.98 -0.33
N ILE A 78 -4.42 5.94 -0.54
CA ILE A 78 -4.27 6.59 -1.86
C ILE A 78 -3.75 5.60 -2.90
N GLY A 79 -2.83 4.70 -2.54
CA GLY A 79 -2.38 3.61 -3.40
C GLY A 79 -3.51 2.65 -3.79
N LEU A 80 -4.37 2.30 -2.83
CA LEU A 80 -5.57 1.48 -3.05
C LEU A 80 -6.56 2.17 -3.99
N VAL A 81 -6.81 3.47 -3.81
CA VAL A 81 -7.70 4.23 -4.69
C VAL A 81 -7.13 4.26 -6.11
N TRP A 82 -5.84 4.59 -6.25
CA TRP A 82 -5.15 4.64 -7.54
C TRP A 82 -5.29 3.32 -8.31
N ARG A 83 -4.95 2.20 -7.67
CA ARG A 83 -5.00 0.88 -8.31
C ARG A 83 -6.42 0.36 -8.56
N SER A 84 -7.44 0.98 -7.95
CA SER A 84 -8.85 0.61 -8.13
C SER A 84 -9.58 1.46 -9.17
N MET A 85 -8.94 2.47 -9.78
CA MET A 85 -9.59 3.41 -10.69
C MET A 85 -10.30 2.73 -11.88
N GLU A 86 -9.80 1.59 -12.36
CA GLU A 86 -10.37 0.84 -13.47
C GLU A 86 -11.43 -0.21 -13.04
N HIS A 87 -11.78 -0.24 -11.75
CA HIS A 87 -12.68 -1.24 -11.16
C HIS A 87 -13.89 -0.59 -10.44
N PRO A 88 -14.90 -0.09 -11.19
CA PRO A 88 -16.08 0.53 -10.58
C PRO A 88 -16.79 -0.36 -9.56
N GLY A 89 -17.01 0.18 -8.35
CA GLY A 89 -17.71 -0.52 -7.27
C GLY A 89 -16.89 -1.59 -6.55
N LYS A 90 -15.59 -1.70 -6.83
CA LYS A 90 -14.68 -2.68 -6.23
C LYS A 90 -13.36 -2.02 -5.80
N LEU A 91 -12.67 -2.68 -4.88
CA LEU A 91 -11.36 -2.28 -4.38
C LEU A 91 -10.34 -3.38 -4.71
N LEU A 92 -9.30 -3.03 -5.47
CA LEU A 92 -8.22 -3.92 -5.85
C LEU A 92 -7.09 -3.85 -4.80
N PHE A 93 -7.24 -4.57 -3.70
CA PHE A 93 -6.24 -4.62 -2.63
C PHE A 93 -4.90 -5.19 -3.11
N ALA A 94 -4.93 -6.27 -3.88
CA ALA A 94 -3.76 -6.87 -4.51
C ALA A 94 -4.16 -7.43 -5.90
N PRO A 95 -3.22 -7.76 -6.80
CA PRO A 95 -3.57 -8.33 -8.11
C PRO A 95 -4.43 -9.60 -8.02
N ASN A 96 -4.31 -10.35 -6.92
CA ASN A 96 -5.09 -11.55 -6.63
C ASN A 96 -6.20 -11.34 -5.58
N LEU A 97 -6.52 -10.10 -5.20
CA LEU A 97 -7.53 -9.78 -4.19
C LEU A 97 -8.34 -8.54 -4.61
N LEU A 98 -9.44 -8.79 -5.32
CA LEU A 98 -10.42 -7.80 -5.72
C LEU A 98 -11.68 -8.00 -4.87
N LEU A 99 -12.04 -7.00 -4.06
CA LEU A 99 -13.19 -7.06 -3.18
C LEU A 99 -14.30 -6.10 -3.64
N ASP A 100 -15.53 -6.57 -3.66
CA ASP A 100 -16.71 -5.72 -3.80
C ASP A 100 -17.35 -5.41 -2.44
N ARG A 101 -18.36 -4.53 -2.45
CA ARG A 101 -19.06 -4.08 -1.24
C ARG A 101 -19.74 -5.21 -0.45
N ASN A 102 -20.12 -6.31 -1.08
CA ASN A 102 -20.84 -7.41 -0.44
C ASN A 102 -19.90 -8.45 0.17
N GLN A 103 -18.59 -8.33 -0.10
CA GLN A 103 -17.58 -9.27 0.39
C GLN A 103 -16.97 -8.84 1.72
N GLY A 104 -17.16 -7.58 2.16
CA GLY A 104 -16.71 -7.04 3.45
C GLY A 104 -17.84 -6.81 4.44
#